data_AF-A0A1E1V309-F1
#
_entry.id   AF-A0A1E1V309-F1
#
_cell.length_a   1.000
_cell.length_b   1.000
_cell.length_c   1.000
_cell.angle_alpha   90.00
_cell.angle_beta   90.00
_cell.angle_gamma   90.00
#
_symmetry.space_group_name_H-M   'P 1'
#
loop_
_entity.id
_entity.type
_entity.pdbx_description
1 polymer ?
#
loop_
_entity_poly.entity_id
_entity_poly.type
_entity_poly.pdbx_seq_one_letter_code
_entity_poly.pdbx_strand_id
1 'polypeptide(L)' 'MPTYDEILAFCVKELSAILGIDADGIATSAAFTGLGLDSAMAVHLILAVEEKLGIELDPGVVDEYPTVDSFCSYLAHSL' A
#
# COMPACT_ATOMS: atom_id res chain seq x y z
N MET A 1 -18.16 -0.28 1.72
CA MET A 1 -16.76 -0.73 1.67
C MET A 1 -16.05 0.11 0.62
N PRO A 2 -14.83 0.58 0.89
CA PRO A 2 -14.06 1.32 -0.09
C PRO A 2 -13.77 0.44 -1.31
N THR A 3 -13.85 1.05 -2.48
CA THR A 3 -13.54 0.42 -3.77
C THR A 3 -12.04 0.27 -3.97
N TYR A 4 -11.63 -0.60 -4.90
CA TYR A 4 -10.24 -0.72 -5.31
C TYR A 4 -9.60 0.63 -5.62
N ASP A 5 -10.29 1.48 -6.39
CA ASP A 5 -9.78 2.80 -6.79
C ASP A 5 -9.59 3.75 -5.61
N GLU A 6 -10.45 3.70 -4.59
CA GLU A 6 -10.31 4.50 -3.36
C GLU A 6 -9.12 4.04 -2.52
N ILE A 7 -8.91 2.73 -2.41
CA ILE A 7 -7.76 2.14 -1.71
C ILE A 7 -6.48 2.46 -2.47
N LEU A 8 -6.48 2.31 -3.80
CA LEU A 8 -5.34 2.60 -4.65
C LEU A 8 -4.92 4.07 -4.54
N ALA A 9 -5.88 5.00 -4.64
CA ALA A 9 -5.61 6.43 -4.52
C ALA A 9 -5.01 6.78 -3.15
N PHE A 10 -5.48 6.14 -2.09
CA PHE A 10 -4.91 6.29 -0.75
C PHE A 10 -3.48 5.74 -0.67
N CYS A 11 -3.25 4.48 -1.06
CA CYS A 11 -1.95 3.84 -1.01
C CYS A 11 -0.90 4.60 -1.84
N VAL A 12 -1.25 5.05 -3.05
CA VAL A 12 -0.36 5.85 -3.90
C VAL A 12 0.01 7.17 -3.23
N LYS A 13 -0.95 7.83 -2.58
CA LYS A 13 -0.70 9.07 -1.84
C LYS A 13 0.22 8.85 -0.64
N GLU A 14 -0.02 7.80 0.15
CA GLU A 14 0.84 7.47 1.30
C GLU A 14 2.25 7.08 0.85
N LEU A 15 2.37 6.26 -0.19
CA LEU A 15 3.67 5.91 -0.77
C LEU A 15 4.43 7.12 -1.29
N SER A 16 3.74 8.05 -1.97
CA SER A 16 4.34 9.32 -2.42
C SER A 16 4.91 10.12 -1.24
N ALA A 17 4.18 10.20 -0.12
CA ALA A 17 4.64 10.89 1.08
C ALA A 17 5.82 10.17 1.77
N ILE A 18 5.77 8.83 1.83
CA ILE A 18 6.80 8.00 2.45
C ILE A 18 8.10 7.99 1.64
N LEU A 19 8.00 7.88 0.31
CA LEU A 19 9.15 7.80 -0.61
C LEU A 19 9.70 9.18 -1.00
N GLY A 20 8.94 10.25 -0.78
CA GLY A 20 9.33 11.60 -1.16
C GLY A 20 9.38 11.81 -2.69
N ILE A 21 8.56 11.08 -3.43
CA ILE A 21 8.42 11.19 -4.90
C ILE A 21 6.97 11.51 -5.26
N ASP A 22 6.73 12.06 -6.44
CA ASP A 22 5.39 12.37 -6.91
C ASP A 22 4.54 11.10 -7.08
N ALA A 23 3.23 11.22 -6.82
CA ALA A 23 2.26 10.15 -7.00
C ALA A 23 2.29 9.53 -8.42
N ASP A 24 2.51 10.37 -9.44
CA ASP A 24 2.66 9.93 -10.83
C ASP A 24 3.92 9.08 -11.08
N GLY A 25 4.89 9.15 -10.15
CA GLY A 25 6.10 8.32 -10.15
C GLY A 25 5.92 6.95 -9.50
N ILE A 26 4.77 6.68 -8.87
CA ILE A 26 4.47 5.39 -8.24
C ILE A 26 3.98 4.41 -9.30
N ALA A 27 4.86 3.52 -9.73
CA ALA A 27 4.49 2.40 -10.58
C ALA A 27 3.76 1.32 -9.76
N THR A 28 2.43 1.25 -9.87
CA THR A 28 1.58 0.39 -9.04
C THR A 28 1.84 -1.11 -9.23
N SER A 29 2.31 -1.49 -10.41
CA SER A 29 2.70 -2.86 -10.76
C SER A 29 4.14 -3.19 -10.39
N ALA A 30 4.93 -2.22 -9.95
CA ALA A 30 6.30 -2.46 -9.49
C ALA A 30 6.28 -3.05 -8.09
N ALA A 31 7.30 -3.86 -7.80
CA ALA A 31 7.48 -4.37 -6.44
C ALA A 31 7.79 -3.21 -5.49
N PHE A 32 7.28 -3.27 -4.25
CA PHE A 32 7.55 -2.28 -3.21
C PHE A 32 9.06 -2.07 -3.00
N THR A 33 9.85 -3.14 -2.99
CA THR A 33 11.31 -3.08 -2.93
C THR A 33 11.94 -2.38 -4.13
N GLY A 34 11.34 -2.53 -5.32
CA GLY A 34 11.75 -1.83 -6.54
C GLY A 34 11.40 -0.34 -6.54
N LEU A 35 10.37 0.05 -5.78
CA LEU A 35 10.03 1.45 -5.52
C LEU A 35 10.93 2.11 -4.46
N GLY A 36 11.70 1.31 -3.71
CA GLY A 36 12.55 1.79 -2.61
C GLY A 36 11.88 1.72 -1.24
N LEU A 37 10.77 0.98 -1.10
CA LEU A 37 10.15 0.72 0.19
C LEU A 37 11.02 -0.25 1.00
N ASP A 38 11.46 0.17 2.18
CA ASP A 38 12.13 -0.70 3.14
C ASP A 38 11.15 -1.29 4.18
N SER A 39 11.64 -2.16 5.06
CA SER A 39 10.81 -2.83 6.07
C SER A 39 10.16 -1.86 7.07
N ALA A 40 10.82 -0.76 7.42
CA ALA A 40 10.23 0.22 8.33
C ALA A 40 9.11 0.98 7.61
N MET A 41 9.37 1.44 6.39
CA MET A 41 8.39 2.12 5.55
C MET A 41 7.17 1.24 5.24
N ALA A 42 7.37 -0.06 5.07
CA ALA A 42 6.28 -1.02 4.90
C ALA A 42 5.38 -1.09 6.13
N VAL A 43 5.94 -1.15 7.34
CA VAL A 43 5.15 -1.10 8.58
C VAL A 43 4.37 0.21 8.68
N HIS A 44 4.97 1.33 8.29
CA HIS A 44 4.26 2.62 8.27
C HIS A 44 3.07 2.61 7.30
N LEU A 45 3.23 2.05 6.10
CA LEU A 45 2.14 1.89 5.14
C LEU A 45 1.01 1.01 5.72
N ILE A 46 1.36 -0.12 6.33
CA ILE A 46 0.39 -1.04 6.93
C ILE A 46 -0.43 -0.31 8.01
N LEU A 47 0.23 0.36 8.96
CA LEU A 47 -0.46 1.09 10.03
C LEU A 47 -1.40 2.18 9.48
N ALA A 48 -0.97 2.91 8.45
CA ALA A 48 -1.80 3.93 7.82
C ALA A 48 -3.06 3.33 7.15
N VAL A 49 -2.92 2.16 6.54
CA VAL A 49 -4.04 1.41 5.92
C VAL A 49 -4.99 0.87 6.99
N GLU A 50 -4.47 0.28 8.05
CA GLU A 50 -5.25 -0.20 9.20
C GLU A 50 -6.09 0.93 9.82
N GLU A 51 -5.47 2.08 10.08
CA GLU A 51 -6.16 3.27 10.60
C GLU A 51 -7.24 3.77 9.63
N LYS A 52 -6.92 3.82 8.33
CA LYS A 52 -7.83 4.32 7.30
C LYS A 52 -9.05 3.41 7.10
N LEU A 53 -8.86 2.10 7.14
CA LEU A 53 -9.88 1.10 6.81
C LEU A 53 -10.56 0.50 8.04
N GLY A 54 -9.98 0.69 9.23
CA GLY A 54 -10.48 0.11 10.49
C GLY A 54 -10.31 -1.40 10.56
N ILE A 55 -9.20 -1.92 10.01
CA ILE A 55 -8.87 -3.35 9.97
C ILE A 55 -7.53 -3.63 10.65
N GLU A 56 -7.21 -4.90 10.84
CA GLU A 56 -5.91 -5.38 11.30
C GLU A 56 -5.29 -6.23 10.18
N LEU A 57 -4.01 -5.99 9.87
CA LEU A 57 -3.26 -6.60 8.78
C LEU A 57 -2.07 -7.37 9.34
N ASP A 58 -1.73 -8.49 8.68
CA ASP A 58 -0.51 -9.20 9.02
C ASP A 58 0.74 -8.38 8.62
N PRO A 59 1.79 -8.29 9.45
CA PRO A 59 3.01 -7.56 9.12
C PRO A 59 3.70 -8.04 7.83
N GLY A 60 3.53 -9.31 7.44
CA GLY A 60 4.06 -9.92 6.22
C GLY A 60 3.19 -9.71 4.98
N VAL A 61 2.05 -9.00 5.08
CA VAL A 61 1.13 -8.79 3.95
C VAL A 61 1.78 -8.13 2.74
N VAL A 62 2.77 -7.24 2.95
CA VAL A 62 3.54 -6.62 1.87
C VAL A 62 4.50 -7.59 1.19
N ASP A 63 4.92 -8.66 1.85
CA ASP A 63 5.74 -9.72 1.24
C ASP A 63 4.86 -10.68 0.44
N GLU A 64 3.64 -10.95 0.90
CA GLU A 64 2.65 -11.78 0.20
C GLU A 64 2.06 -11.07 -1.03
N TYR A 65 1.85 -9.76 -0.93
CA TYR A 65 1.30 -8.93 -1.99
C TYR A 65 2.30 -7.81 -2.35
N PRO A 66 3.40 -8.13 -3.05
CA PRO A 66 4.59 -7.29 -3.16
C PRO A 66 4.45 -6.06 -4.05
N THR A 67 3.26 -5.78 -4.59
CA THR A 67 2.98 -4.62 -5.45
C THR A 67 1.79 -3.82 -4.92
N VAL A 68 1.70 -2.54 -5.26
CA VAL A 68 0.56 -1.70 -4.88
C VAL A 68 -0.74 -2.30 -5.40
N ASP A 69 -0.76 -2.77 -6.65
CA ASP A 69 -1.94 -3.37 -7.27
C ASP A 69 -2.39 -4.65 -6.55
N SER A 70 -1.45 -5.57 -6.26
CA SER A 70 -1.77 -6.81 -5.55
C SER A 70 -2.26 -6.55 -4.12
N PHE A 71 -1.63 -5.59 -3.44
CA PHE A 71 -1.98 -5.24 -2.06
C PHE A 71 -3.36 -4.58 -1.99
N CYS A 72 -3.64 -3.60 -2.87
CA CYS A 72 -4.96 -2.97 -2.94
C CYS A 72 -6.05 -3.97 -3.37
N SER A 73 -5.73 -4.90 -4.27
CA SER A 73 -6.64 -5.98 -4.66
C SER A 73 -6.99 -6.88 -3.48
N TYR A 74 -6.00 -7.27 -2.67
CA TYR A 74 -6.22 -8.04 -1.46
C TYR A 74 -7.13 -7.31 -0.46
N LEU A 75 -6.87 -6.02 -0.21
CA LEU A 75 -7.67 -5.20 0.70
C LEU A 75 -9.12 -5.09 0.24
N ALA A 76 -9.36 -4.90 -1.07
CA ALA A 76 -10.70 -4.80 -1.63
C ALA A 76 -11.52 -6.11 -1.51
N HIS A 77 -10.86 -7.27 -1.41
CA HIS A 77 -11.53 -8.57 -1.22
C HIS A 77 -11.64 -8.99 0.25
N SER A 78 -10.81 -8.43 1.13
CA SER A 78 -10.77 -8.76 2.56
C SER A 78 -11.76 -7.93 3.39
N LEU A 79 -12.41 -6.94 2.76
CA LEU A 79 -13.38 -6.01 3.38
C LEU A 79 -14.84 -6.38 3.11
#